data_AF-A0A6C0H1I8-F1
#
_entry.id   AF-A0A6C0H1I8-F1
#
_cell.length_a   1.000
_cell.length_b   1.000
_cell.length_c   1.000
_cell.angle_alpha   90.00
_cell.angle_beta   90.00
_cell.angle_gamma   90.00
#
_symmetry.space_group_name_H-M   'P 1'
#
loop_
_entity.id
_entity.type
_entity.pdbx_description
1 polymer ?
#
loop_
_entity_poly.entity_id
_entity_poly.type
_entity_poly.pdbx_seq_one_letter_code
_entity_poly.pdbx_strand_id
1 'polypeptide(L)'
;MVSYTLEDYDAIIFSGFSYTLPENISNAIKDLYNSLGITETTPTLVTSSSSESLNKDNRLKNKPHNQFNKKCEKGSPRNDTWERLRAFQATKLEKKEGMGKLLDDIRACLNKISNKNYETQRENIMKYIVDIMDKDMDDDDLSMDSTDEENPRDNDMNIIANSIFDTASANKFYSELYAMLYKDLIQKYPLFQSIIPNFLNKYIENMENIKTFDPNLDYDSYCDNNKINEKRKAMSMFIVNLMIKDILREDEVVDLIIHFQNIIHGHIDTEGKTGVIDEIAENIFILVTSSISKLSSHERWNVIVDNVSKFSKLKSKEHVSLSSRSAFKHMDILDIYRKSQISQDISNESA
;
A
#
# COMPACT_ATOMS: atom_id res chain seq x y z
N MET A 1 -17.33 37.85 29.87
CA MET A 1 -17.48 36.54 29.21
C MET A 1 -18.97 36.30 29.10
N VAL A 2 -19.52 36.33 27.89
CA VAL A 2 -20.97 36.16 27.68
C VAL A 2 -21.25 34.67 27.81
N SER A 3 -22.02 34.27 28.83
CA SER A 3 -22.46 32.90 29.03
C SER A 3 -23.86 32.75 28.46
N TYR A 4 -24.02 31.87 27.48
CA TYR A 4 -25.32 31.53 26.91
C TYR A 4 -26.05 30.55 27.84
N THR A 5 -27.35 30.77 28.03
CA THR A 5 -28.23 29.88 28.80
C THR A 5 -28.82 28.80 27.89
N LEU A 6 -29.38 27.74 28.48
CA LEU A 6 -30.10 26.70 27.73
C LEU A 6 -31.26 27.25 26.91
N GLU A 7 -31.91 28.30 27.40
CA GLU A 7 -33.02 28.99 26.72
C GLU A 7 -32.54 29.68 25.45
N ASP A 8 -31.30 30.16 25.40
CA ASP A 8 -30.71 30.77 24.21
C ASP A 8 -30.54 29.74 23.08
N TYR A 9 -30.16 28.50 23.42
CA TYR A 9 -30.03 27.42 22.44
C TYR A 9 -31.38 26.95 21.91
N ASP A 10 -32.38 26.82 22.79
CA ASP A 10 -33.74 26.48 22.39
C ASP A 10 -34.31 27.55 21.45
N ALA A 11 -34.07 28.83 21.75
CA ALA A 11 -34.46 29.93 20.87
C ALA A 11 -33.82 29.82 19.48
N ILE A 12 -32.51 29.55 19.38
CA ILE A 12 -31.80 29.39 18.10
C ILE A 12 -32.36 28.21 17.28
N ILE A 13 -32.71 27.10 17.94
CA ILE A 13 -33.24 25.90 17.26
C ILE A 13 -34.62 26.16 16.66
N PHE A 14 -35.52 26.84 17.39
CA PHE A 14 -36.92 27.02 16.96
C PHE A 14 -37.19 28.29 16.16
N SER A 15 -36.42 29.38 16.38
CA SER A 15 -36.61 30.64 15.65
C SER A 15 -35.74 30.76 14.40
N GLY A 16 -34.77 29.86 14.23
CA GLY A 16 -33.74 29.96 13.20
C GLY A 16 -32.76 31.11 13.48
N PHE A 17 -31.57 31.04 12.93
CA PHE A 17 -30.57 32.10 13.06
C PHE A 17 -30.04 32.51 11.68
N SER A 18 -30.06 33.81 11.40
CA SER A 18 -29.42 34.39 10.23
C SER A 18 -28.09 35.02 10.63
N TYR A 19 -26.99 34.33 10.29
CA TYR A 19 -25.64 34.88 10.45
C TYR A 19 -25.15 35.40 9.11
N THR A 20 -24.82 36.68 9.02
CA THR A 20 -24.08 37.25 7.89
C THR A 20 -22.63 37.46 8.31
N LEU A 21 -21.70 36.98 7.48
CA LEU A 21 -20.28 37.11 7.76
C LEU A 21 -19.89 38.61 7.72
N PRO A 22 -19.14 39.12 8.71
CA PRO A 22 -18.57 40.47 8.66
C PRO A 22 -17.71 40.69 7.40
N GLU A 23 -17.83 41.87 6.78
CA GLU A 23 -17.18 42.19 5.49
C GLU A 23 -15.65 42.02 5.52
N ASN A 24 -15.01 42.31 6.66
CA ASN A 24 -13.56 42.13 6.83
C ASN A 24 -13.13 40.66 6.68
N ILE A 25 -13.93 39.71 7.18
CA ILE A 25 -13.66 38.28 7.07
C ILE A 25 -13.94 37.80 5.64
N SER A 26 -15.01 38.30 5.02
CA SER A 26 -15.34 38.01 3.61
C SER A 26 -14.21 38.46 2.67
N ASN A 27 -13.63 39.64 2.92
CA ASN A 27 -12.51 40.17 2.13
C ASN A 27 -11.22 39.35 2.35
N ALA A 28 -10.90 38.98 3.59
CA ALA A 28 -9.75 38.12 3.88
C ALA A 28 -9.84 36.75 3.17
N ILE A 29 -11.05 36.18 3.09
CA ILE A 29 -11.30 34.93 2.38
C ILE A 29 -11.08 35.12 0.86
N LYS A 30 -11.54 36.22 0.26
CA LYS A 30 -11.31 36.54 -1.16
C LYS A 30 -9.81 36.72 -1.47
N ASP A 31 -9.08 37.39 -0.58
CA ASP A 31 -7.64 37.60 -0.75
C ASP A 31 -6.86 36.27 -0.70
N LEU A 32 -7.29 35.33 0.15
CA LEU A 32 -6.76 33.97 0.19
C LEU A 32 -7.05 33.20 -1.10
N TYR A 33 -8.28 33.26 -1.61
CA TYR A 33 -8.64 32.62 -2.87
C TYR A 33 -7.81 33.12 -4.05
N ASN A 34 -7.58 34.44 -4.12
CA ASN A 34 -6.73 35.06 -5.13
C ASN A 34 -5.26 34.63 -5.00
N SER A 35 -4.76 34.51 -3.78
CA SER A 35 -3.38 34.06 -3.53
C SER A 35 -3.16 32.58 -3.89
N LEU A 36 -4.21 31.76 -3.83
CA LEU A 36 -4.17 30.32 -4.13
C LEU A 36 -4.57 29.98 -5.57
N GLY A 37 -4.99 30.96 -6.38
CA GLY A 37 -5.35 30.78 -7.79
C GLY A 37 -6.63 29.96 -8.02
N ILE A 38 -7.57 29.99 -7.07
CA ILE A 38 -8.83 29.22 -7.14
C ILE A 38 -9.96 30.15 -7.60
N THR A 39 -10.64 29.83 -8.70
CA THR A 39 -11.84 30.55 -9.15
C THR A 39 -13.08 30.06 -8.40
N GLU A 40 -13.89 30.98 -7.87
CA GLU A 40 -15.11 30.72 -7.11
C GLU A 40 -16.07 29.75 -7.83
N THR A 41 -16.29 28.56 -7.28
CA THR A 41 -17.52 27.80 -7.53
C THR A 41 -18.55 28.20 -6.48
N THR A 42 -19.69 28.68 -6.96
CA THR A 42 -20.85 29.22 -6.23
C THR A 42 -21.14 28.58 -4.86
N PRO A 43 -21.55 29.37 -3.84
CA PRO A 43 -21.86 28.88 -2.51
C PRO A 43 -23.14 28.03 -2.53
N THR A 44 -23.02 26.74 -2.22
CA THR A 44 -24.16 25.90 -1.89
C THR A 44 -24.71 26.34 -0.53
N LEU A 45 -25.93 26.88 -0.54
CA LEU A 45 -26.74 27.10 0.66
C LEU A 45 -26.91 25.77 1.40
N VAL A 46 -26.27 25.64 2.56
CA VAL A 46 -26.60 24.61 3.55
C VAL A 46 -27.86 25.02 4.30
N THR A 47 -29.02 24.70 3.73
CA THR A 47 -30.27 24.60 4.49
C THR A 47 -30.27 23.25 5.20
N SER A 48 -30.15 23.28 6.54
CA SER A 48 -30.48 22.17 7.41
C SER A 48 -31.99 21.94 7.39
N SER A 49 -32.44 21.04 6.54
CA SER A 49 -33.77 20.45 6.63
C SER A 49 -33.65 18.94 6.53
N SER A 50 -34.24 18.30 7.53
CA SER A 50 -34.36 16.88 7.78
C SER A 50 -34.51 16.01 6.54
N SER A 51 -33.90 14.82 6.63
CA SER A 51 -34.06 13.68 5.74
C SER A 51 -35.50 13.50 5.21
N GLU A 52 -35.68 13.73 3.92
CA GLU A 52 -36.83 13.22 3.18
C GLU A 52 -36.37 12.24 2.11
N SER A 53 -36.76 10.99 2.34
CA SER A 53 -36.63 9.85 1.46
C SER A 53 -37.59 10.00 0.28
N LEU A 54 -37.07 9.78 -0.93
CA LEU A 54 -37.91 9.64 -2.11
C LEU A 54 -38.58 8.26 -2.11
N ASN A 55 -39.88 8.27 -1.81
CA ASN A 55 -40.78 7.15 -2.08
C ASN A 55 -41.04 7.01 -3.58
N LYS A 56 -41.03 5.77 -4.06
CA LYS A 56 -41.87 5.34 -5.19
C LYS A 56 -42.36 3.92 -4.91
N ASP A 57 -43.62 3.83 -4.47
CA ASP A 57 -44.67 2.82 -4.74
C ASP A 57 -44.28 1.33 -4.86
N ASN A 58 -44.96 0.34 -4.25
CA ASN A 58 -46.41 0.21 -4.10
C ASN A 58 -46.77 -0.95 -3.12
N ARG A 59 -47.91 -0.79 -2.41
CA ARG A 59 -48.95 -1.80 -2.07
C ARG A 59 -48.82 -2.77 -0.87
N LEU A 60 -49.65 -2.42 0.13
CA LEU A 60 -50.78 -3.20 0.68
C LEU A 60 -50.55 -4.28 1.77
N LYS A 61 -50.99 -3.91 2.99
CA LYS A 61 -52.01 -4.56 3.86
C LYS A 61 -51.55 -4.93 5.29
N ASN A 62 -52.19 -4.24 6.25
CA ASN A 62 -52.74 -4.68 7.53
C ASN A 62 -52.04 -5.81 8.32
N LYS A 63 -51.59 -5.48 9.54
CA LYS A 63 -52.16 -6.01 10.80
C LYS A 63 -51.55 -5.31 12.04
N PRO A 64 -52.32 -5.07 13.11
CA PRO A 64 -51.82 -4.59 14.40
C PRO A 64 -51.56 -5.75 15.39
N HIS A 65 -50.92 -5.43 16.53
CA HIS A 65 -50.39 -6.25 17.65
C HIS A 65 -48.87 -6.53 17.57
N ASN A 66 -48.08 -6.49 18.64
CA ASN A 66 -48.39 -6.54 20.06
C ASN A 66 -47.29 -5.88 20.91
N GLN A 67 -47.70 -5.57 22.14
CA GLN A 67 -46.94 -5.13 23.31
C GLN A 67 -45.54 -5.74 23.43
N PHE A 68 -44.53 -4.92 23.72
CA PHE A 68 -43.49 -5.29 24.68
C PHE A 68 -43.00 -4.05 25.44
N ASN A 69 -43.46 -3.95 26.68
CA ASN A 69 -42.91 -3.09 27.72
C ASN A 69 -41.45 -3.48 27.98
N LYS A 70 -40.51 -2.55 27.78
CA LYS A 70 -39.25 -2.54 28.52
C LYS A 70 -38.95 -1.12 29.00
N LYS A 71 -39.17 -0.93 30.30
CA LYS A 71 -38.66 0.22 31.08
C LYS A 71 -37.16 0.36 30.81
N CYS A 72 -36.76 1.45 30.16
CA CYS A 72 -35.38 1.93 30.25
C CYS A 72 -35.30 2.86 31.47
N GLU A 73 -34.53 2.43 32.47
CA GLU A 73 -34.15 3.27 33.60
C GLU A 73 -33.27 4.42 33.11
N LYS A 74 -33.58 5.62 33.62
CA LYS A 74 -32.80 6.84 33.41
C LYS A 74 -31.43 6.70 34.08
N GLY A 75 -30.42 6.29 33.32
CA GLY A 75 -29.01 6.45 33.66
C GLY A 75 -28.47 7.75 33.03
N SER A 76 -28.02 8.67 33.87
CA SER A 76 -27.34 9.92 33.48
C SER A 76 -26.19 9.66 32.47
N PRO A 77 -26.01 10.48 31.41
CA PRO A 77 -24.87 10.33 30.52
C PRO A 77 -23.58 10.75 31.25
N ARG A 78 -22.71 9.75 31.44
CA ARG A 78 -21.39 9.88 32.04
C ARG A 78 -20.48 10.68 31.10
N ASN A 79 -20.41 11.99 31.34
CA ASN A 79 -19.58 12.93 30.57
C ASN A 79 -18.06 12.65 30.69
N ASP A 80 -17.65 11.81 31.65
CA ASP A 80 -16.25 11.43 31.90
C ASP A 80 -15.64 10.47 30.85
N THR A 81 -16.45 9.94 29.94
CA THR A 81 -15.98 8.89 29.02
C THR A 81 -15.13 9.45 27.87
N TRP A 82 -15.33 10.72 27.50
CA TRP A 82 -14.58 11.40 26.44
C TRP A 82 -13.23 11.96 26.87
N GLU A 83 -13.06 12.32 28.16
CA GLU A 83 -11.77 12.77 28.68
C GLU A 83 -10.78 11.60 28.85
N ARG A 84 -11.27 10.40 29.19
CA ARG A 84 -10.45 9.19 29.25
C ARG A 84 -9.97 8.69 27.89
N LEU A 85 -10.71 8.95 26.82
CA LEU A 85 -10.31 8.62 25.44
C LEU A 85 -9.16 9.50 24.92
N ARG A 86 -8.85 10.63 25.60
CA ARG A 86 -7.71 11.50 25.28
C ARG A 86 -6.55 11.40 26.27
N ALA A 87 -6.53 10.38 27.13
CA ALA A 87 -5.33 10.10 27.91
C ALA A 87 -4.21 9.70 26.93
N PHE A 88 -3.36 10.68 26.58
CA PHE A 88 -2.17 10.48 25.78
C PHE A 88 -1.35 9.37 26.44
N GLN A 89 -1.36 8.19 25.83
CA GLN A 89 -0.47 7.12 26.25
C GLN A 89 0.92 7.54 25.83
N ALA A 90 1.67 8.11 26.78
CA ALA A 90 3.07 8.40 26.59
C ALA A 90 3.76 7.11 26.15
N THR A 91 4.31 7.13 24.93
CA THR A 91 5.02 6.00 24.35
C THR A 91 6.13 5.60 25.33
N LYS A 92 6.01 4.42 25.93
CA LYS A 92 7.12 3.82 26.66
C LYS A 92 8.16 3.47 25.61
N LEU A 93 9.13 4.36 25.43
CA LEU A 93 10.37 4.07 24.70
C LEU A 93 11.11 3.00 25.50
N GLU A 94 10.81 1.73 25.20
CA GLU A 94 11.72 0.64 25.54
C GLU A 94 13.05 0.96 24.85
N LYS A 95 14.06 1.28 25.64
CA LYS A 95 15.43 1.40 25.14
C LYS A 95 15.87 -0.01 24.78
N LYS A 96 15.63 -0.41 23.52
CA LYS A 96 16.33 -1.56 22.95
C LYS A 96 17.81 -1.18 22.93
N GLU A 97 18.62 -1.85 23.75
CA GLU A 97 20.07 -1.69 23.75
C GLU A 97 20.68 -2.80 22.86
N GLY A 98 21.84 -2.54 22.25
CA GLY A 98 22.52 -3.50 21.35
C GLY A 98 22.07 -3.44 19.88
N MET A 99 22.17 -4.58 19.19
CA MET A 99 21.89 -4.75 17.75
C MET A 99 20.52 -4.20 17.33
N GLY A 100 19.47 -4.38 18.15
CA GLY A 100 18.12 -3.92 17.85
C GLY A 100 18.01 -2.40 17.63
N LYS A 101 18.84 -1.61 18.33
CA LYS A 101 18.90 -0.16 18.15
C LYS A 101 19.48 0.21 16.78
N LEU A 102 20.55 -0.47 16.38
CA LEU A 102 21.20 -0.24 15.09
C LEU A 102 20.27 -0.62 13.92
N LEU A 103 19.48 -1.69 14.08
CA LEU A 103 18.42 -2.02 13.12
C LEU A 103 17.35 -0.94 13.02
N ASP A 104 16.91 -0.37 14.15
CA ASP A 104 15.94 0.72 14.17
C ASP A 104 16.53 2.02 13.59
N ASP A 105 17.82 2.29 13.79
CA ASP A 105 18.55 3.39 13.18
C ASP A 105 18.68 3.21 11.66
N ILE A 106 18.96 1.98 11.18
CA ILE A 106 18.96 1.64 9.75
C ILE A 106 17.56 1.87 9.15
N ARG A 107 16.49 1.40 9.81
CA ARG A 107 15.10 1.65 9.37
C ARG A 107 14.79 3.14 9.32
N ALA A 108 15.26 3.92 10.29
CA ALA A 108 15.10 5.36 10.31
C ALA A 108 15.84 6.04 9.15
N CYS A 109 17.04 5.58 8.79
CA CYS A 109 17.79 6.05 7.63
C CYS A 109 17.07 5.72 6.31
N LEU A 110 16.58 4.48 6.17
CA LEU A 110 15.80 4.05 5.01
C LEU A 110 14.55 4.91 4.83
N ASN A 111 13.77 5.13 5.87
CA ASN A 111 12.56 5.96 5.80
C ASN A 111 12.85 7.45 5.55
N LYS A 112 14.08 7.92 5.79
CA LYS A 112 14.51 9.31 5.52
C LYS A 112 15.20 9.45 4.16
N ILE A 113 15.38 8.36 3.42
CA ILE A 113 16.11 8.41 2.15
C ILE A 113 15.32 9.20 1.10
N SER A 114 16.05 10.01 0.35
CA SER A 114 15.53 10.82 -0.74
C SER A 114 16.63 11.06 -1.74
N ASN A 115 16.28 11.49 -2.96
CA ASN A 115 17.28 11.84 -3.99
C ASN A 115 18.30 12.89 -3.52
N LYS A 116 17.93 13.76 -2.58
CA LYS A 116 18.79 14.86 -2.10
C LYS A 116 19.81 14.43 -1.05
N ASN A 117 19.47 13.43 -0.24
CA ASN A 117 20.28 12.99 0.89
C ASN A 117 20.74 11.53 0.75
N TYR A 118 20.62 10.97 -0.46
CA TYR A 118 20.94 9.57 -0.75
C TYR A 118 22.35 9.21 -0.29
N GLU A 119 23.36 9.98 -0.71
CA GLU A 119 24.76 9.76 -0.37
C GLU A 119 24.98 9.68 1.16
N THR A 120 24.45 10.67 1.90
CA THR A 120 24.59 10.72 3.35
C THR A 120 23.88 9.57 4.05
N GLN A 121 22.66 9.21 3.62
CA GLN A 121 21.93 8.09 4.23
C GLN A 121 22.58 6.74 3.90
N ARG A 122 23.09 6.57 2.67
CA ARG A 122 23.85 5.38 2.27
C ARG A 122 25.08 5.21 3.14
N GLU A 123 25.86 6.27 3.34
CA GLU A 123 27.05 6.23 4.19
C GLU A 123 26.71 5.89 5.64
N ASN A 124 25.63 6.46 6.19
CA ASN A 124 25.16 6.13 7.54
C ASN A 124 24.76 4.65 7.65
N ILE A 125 24.03 4.11 6.67
CA ILE A 125 23.64 2.69 6.66
C ILE A 125 24.88 1.80 6.58
N MET A 126 25.84 2.12 5.72
CA MET A 126 27.09 1.38 5.61
C MET A 126 27.88 1.42 6.93
N LYS A 127 27.93 2.58 7.60
CA LYS A 127 28.56 2.72 8.89
C LYS A 127 27.87 1.86 9.96
N TYR A 128 26.55 1.90 10.05
CA TYR A 128 25.82 1.08 11.02
C TYR A 128 26.00 -0.42 10.78
N ILE A 129 26.13 -0.86 9.52
CA ILE A 129 26.46 -2.25 9.19
C ILE A 129 27.85 -2.61 9.73
N VAL A 130 28.86 -1.77 9.50
CA VAL A 130 30.22 -1.98 10.03
C VAL A 130 30.24 -1.97 11.56
N ASP A 131 29.53 -1.03 12.18
CA ASP A 131 29.41 -0.94 13.65
C ASP A 131 28.74 -2.18 14.27
N ILE A 132 27.92 -2.92 13.52
CA ILE A 132 27.39 -4.21 13.96
C ILE A 132 28.47 -5.29 13.83
N MET A 133 29.17 -5.34 12.69
CA MET A 133 30.23 -6.32 12.46
C MET A 133 31.41 -6.21 13.43
N ASP A 134 31.78 -4.99 13.85
CA ASP A 134 32.94 -4.76 14.70
C ASP A 134 32.65 -4.99 16.19
N LYS A 135 31.38 -4.90 16.63
CA LYS A 135 31.01 -5.11 18.05
C LYS A 135 31.11 -6.56 18.52
N ASP A 136 31.17 -7.50 17.59
CA ASP A 136 31.37 -8.93 17.88
C ASP A 136 32.83 -9.30 18.17
N MET A 137 33.73 -8.31 18.33
CA MET A 137 35.13 -8.50 18.73
C MET A 137 35.40 -8.24 20.22
N ASP A 138 34.46 -7.63 20.95
CA ASP A 138 34.67 -7.23 22.35
C ASP A 138 34.00 -8.17 23.39
N ASP A 139 33.24 -9.18 22.97
CA ASP A 139 32.62 -10.17 23.86
C ASP A 139 33.37 -11.51 23.80
N ASP A 140 34.49 -11.55 24.52
CA ASP A 140 35.23 -12.78 24.88
C ASP A 140 34.43 -13.54 25.98
N ASP A 141 33.26 -14.09 25.63
CA ASP A 141 32.62 -15.14 26.43
C ASP A 141 32.75 -16.48 25.71
N LEU A 142 33.94 -17.07 25.92
CA LEU A 142 34.27 -18.45 25.66
C LEU A 142 33.24 -19.40 26.31
N SER A 143 32.29 -19.90 25.52
CA SER A 143 31.73 -21.24 25.75
C SER A 143 31.77 -22.08 24.47
N MET A 144 32.89 -22.79 24.35
CA MET A 144 33.04 -23.92 23.46
C MET A 144 32.22 -25.11 23.99
N ASP A 145 31.10 -25.44 23.33
CA ASP A 145 30.69 -26.83 23.09
C ASP A 145 29.57 -26.90 22.03
N SER A 146 29.54 -28.03 21.32
CA SER A 146 28.53 -28.50 20.34
C SER A 146 28.54 -27.96 18.90
N THR A 147 29.29 -28.68 18.06
CA THR A 147 28.85 -29.38 16.84
C THR A 147 27.73 -28.77 15.98
N ASP A 148 28.08 -28.49 14.72
CA ASP A 148 27.21 -28.34 13.55
C ASP A 148 26.10 -27.28 13.64
N GLU A 149 26.42 -25.99 13.44
CA GLU A 149 25.46 -24.98 12.95
C GLU A 149 26.20 -23.70 12.49
N GLU A 150 25.62 -22.99 11.52
CA GLU A 150 26.20 -21.87 10.74
C GLU A 150 26.89 -20.77 11.59
N ASN A 151 27.96 -20.15 11.07
CA ASN A 151 28.72 -19.09 11.76
C ASN A 151 27.78 -18.01 12.34
N PRO A 152 27.89 -17.64 13.63
CA PRO A 152 27.05 -16.60 14.26
C PRO A 152 27.02 -15.26 13.50
N ARG A 153 28.15 -14.91 12.86
CA ARG A 153 28.32 -13.69 12.05
C ARG A 153 27.45 -13.67 10.79
N ASP A 154 27.19 -14.83 10.19
CA ASP A 154 26.34 -14.93 9.00
C ASP A 154 24.86 -14.78 9.36
N ASN A 155 24.46 -15.18 10.57
CA ASN A 155 23.09 -15.05 11.06
C ASN A 155 22.72 -13.57 11.31
N ASP A 156 23.59 -12.83 11.97
CA ASP A 156 23.39 -11.41 12.27
C ASP A 156 23.29 -10.57 10.99
N MET A 157 24.15 -10.88 10.02
CA MET A 157 24.13 -10.18 8.73
C MET A 157 22.91 -10.55 7.88
N ASN A 158 22.45 -11.80 7.96
CA ASN A 158 21.17 -12.20 7.37
C ASN A 158 19.99 -11.46 8.01
N ILE A 159 19.97 -11.24 9.33
CA ILE A 159 18.90 -10.50 10.01
C ILE A 159 18.86 -9.04 9.53
N ILE A 160 20.02 -8.38 9.42
CA ILE A 160 20.12 -7.01 8.93
C ILE A 160 19.63 -6.92 7.49
N ALA A 161 20.15 -7.79 6.63
CA ALA A 161 19.85 -7.75 5.22
C ALA A 161 18.37 -8.07 4.95
N ASN A 162 17.76 -9.04 5.67
CA ASN A 162 16.31 -9.26 5.65
C ASN A 162 15.53 -8.02 6.13
N SER A 163 15.96 -7.37 7.21
CA SER A 163 15.28 -6.17 7.74
C SER A 163 15.33 -4.98 6.76
N ILE A 164 16.48 -4.77 6.10
CA ILE A 164 16.62 -3.76 5.04
C ILE A 164 15.70 -4.11 3.87
N PHE A 165 15.68 -5.38 3.46
CA PHE A 165 14.86 -5.86 2.35
C PHE A 165 13.35 -5.71 2.64
N ASP A 166 12.90 -6.08 3.84
CA ASP A 166 11.50 -5.96 4.26
C ASP A 166 11.04 -4.50 4.25
N THR A 167 11.90 -3.59 4.71
CA THR A 167 11.63 -2.15 4.70
C THR A 167 11.58 -1.61 3.28
N ALA A 168 12.51 -2.05 2.43
CA ALA A 168 12.60 -1.63 1.04
C ALA A 168 11.41 -2.11 0.19
N SER A 169 11.03 -3.37 0.36
CA SER A 169 9.96 -4.00 -0.41
C SER A 169 8.54 -3.59 0.02
N ALA A 170 8.39 -2.95 1.19
CA ALA A 170 7.11 -2.49 1.69
C ALA A 170 6.65 -1.14 1.13
N ASN A 171 7.53 -0.34 0.53
CA ASN A 171 7.18 1.00 0.05
C ASN A 171 7.41 1.15 -1.47
N LYS A 172 6.29 1.27 -2.20
CA LYS A 172 6.28 1.43 -3.65
C LYS A 172 7.02 2.69 -4.12
N PHE A 173 6.90 3.81 -3.41
CA PHE A 173 7.40 5.12 -3.86
C PHE A 173 8.93 5.23 -3.82
N TYR A 174 9.56 4.62 -2.82
CA TYR A 174 11.02 4.65 -2.66
C TYR A 174 11.69 3.42 -3.27
N SER A 175 10.93 2.55 -3.93
CA SER A 175 11.43 1.28 -4.48
C SER A 175 12.65 1.46 -5.42
N GLU A 176 12.70 2.52 -6.23
CA GLU A 176 13.86 2.80 -7.08
C GLU A 176 15.10 3.18 -6.26
N LEU A 177 14.95 4.10 -5.30
CA LEU A 177 16.03 4.52 -4.39
C LEU A 177 16.56 3.34 -3.59
N TYR A 178 15.66 2.47 -3.13
CA TYR A 178 16.03 1.27 -2.41
C TYR A 178 16.73 0.25 -3.30
N ALA A 179 16.34 0.09 -4.56
CA ALA A 179 17.04 -0.80 -5.49
C ALA A 179 18.46 -0.28 -5.77
N MET A 180 18.63 1.04 -5.88
CA MET A 180 19.95 1.65 -6.01
C MET A 180 20.81 1.40 -4.76
N LEU A 181 20.27 1.60 -3.57
CA LEU A 181 20.96 1.26 -2.32
C LEU A 181 21.34 -0.23 -2.26
N TYR A 182 20.45 -1.11 -2.71
CA TYR A 182 20.72 -2.55 -2.72
C TYR A 182 21.89 -2.90 -3.65
N LYS A 183 22.00 -2.23 -4.80
CA LYS A 183 23.16 -2.36 -5.71
C LYS A 183 24.47 -2.04 -5.00
N ASP A 184 24.51 -0.91 -4.28
CA ASP A 184 25.69 -0.47 -3.56
C ASP A 184 26.03 -1.40 -2.38
N LEU A 185 25.02 -1.98 -1.72
CA LEU A 185 25.20 -2.95 -0.64
C LEU A 185 25.75 -4.27 -1.15
N ILE A 186 25.25 -4.81 -2.27
CA ILE A 186 25.75 -6.07 -2.87
C ILE A 186 27.22 -5.94 -3.27
N GLN A 187 27.63 -4.79 -3.80
CA GLN A 187 29.02 -4.55 -4.19
C GLN A 187 29.99 -4.63 -3.01
N LYS A 188 29.55 -4.24 -1.80
CA LYS A 188 30.36 -4.34 -0.58
C LYS A 188 30.18 -5.66 0.18
N TYR A 189 28.97 -6.19 0.16
CA TYR A 189 28.55 -7.35 0.93
C TYR A 189 27.81 -8.34 0.03
N PRO A 190 28.51 -9.30 -0.59
CA PRO A 190 27.92 -10.28 -1.52
C PRO A 190 26.76 -11.11 -0.92
N LEU A 191 26.70 -11.24 0.41
CA LEU A 191 25.62 -11.92 1.15
C LEU A 191 24.22 -11.32 0.86
N PHE A 192 24.14 -10.03 0.51
CA PHE A 192 22.86 -9.44 0.09
C PHE A 192 22.31 -10.10 -1.18
N GLN A 193 23.17 -10.58 -2.08
CA GLN A 193 22.71 -11.28 -3.29
C GLN A 193 22.04 -12.63 -2.94
N SER A 194 22.52 -13.34 -1.92
CA SER A 194 21.96 -14.66 -1.54
C SER A 194 20.55 -14.61 -0.95
N ILE A 195 20.06 -13.42 -0.57
CA ILE A 195 18.72 -13.26 0.01
C ILE A 195 17.63 -13.14 -1.07
N ILE A 196 18.01 -12.69 -2.27
CA ILE A 196 17.09 -12.43 -3.37
C ILE A 196 16.27 -13.68 -3.76
N PRO A 197 16.85 -14.88 -3.94
CA PRO A 197 16.06 -16.06 -4.30
C PRO A 197 15.02 -16.42 -3.25
N ASN A 198 15.37 -16.35 -1.96
CA ASN A 198 14.42 -16.60 -0.87
C ASN A 198 13.29 -15.57 -0.87
N PHE A 199 13.61 -14.30 -1.13
CA PHE A 199 12.60 -13.27 -1.28
C PHE A 199 11.64 -13.53 -2.44
N LEU A 200 12.13 -13.92 -3.61
CA LEU A 200 11.28 -14.23 -4.76
C LEU A 200 10.34 -15.40 -4.45
N ASN A 201 10.84 -16.45 -3.79
CA ASN A 201 10.01 -17.57 -3.33
C ASN A 201 8.93 -17.10 -2.36
N LYS A 202 9.28 -16.30 -1.35
CA LYS A 202 8.28 -15.71 -0.43
C LYS A 202 7.24 -14.87 -1.16
N TYR A 203 7.64 -14.14 -2.19
CA TYR A 203 6.72 -13.35 -3.00
C TYR A 203 5.76 -14.23 -3.81
N ILE A 204 6.26 -15.31 -4.42
CA ILE A 204 5.44 -16.31 -5.11
C ILE A 204 4.44 -16.95 -4.14
N GLU A 205 4.89 -17.43 -2.99
CA GLU A 205 4.02 -18.01 -1.96
C GLU A 205 2.96 -17.00 -1.48
N ASN A 206 3.32 -15.73 -1.35
CA ASN A 206 2.40 -14.68 -0.96
C ASN A 206 1.30 -14.41 -2.00
N MET A 207 1.62 -14.61 -3.28
CA MET A 207 0.70 -14.47 -4.42
C MET A 207 -0.20 -15.71 -4.58
N GLU A 208 0.30 -16.91 -4.29
CA GLU A 208 -0.49 -18.14 -4.31
C GLU A 208 -1.51 -18.19 -3.16
N ASN A 209 -1.19 -17.57 -2.02
CA ASN A 209 -2.03 -17.54 -0.83
C ASN A 209 -2.88 -16.27 -0.68
N ILE A 210 -3.22 -15.59 -1.78
CA ILE A 210 -4.12 -14.43 -1.74
C ILE A 210 -5.49 -14.85 -1.20
N LYS A 211 -5.96 -14.08 -0.21
CA LYS A 211 -7.29 -14.19 0.36
C LYS A 211 -8.09 -12.93 0.07
N THR A 212 -9.40 -13.07 0.10
CA THR A 212 -10.34 -11.97 -0.14
C THR A 212 -11.38 -12.00 0.96
N PHE A 213 -11.66 -10.84 1.54
CA PHE A 213 -12.63 -10.68 2.62
C PHE A 213 -13.71 -9.71 2.16
N ASP A 214 -14.96 -9.97 2.56
CA ASP A 214 -16.06 -9.04 2.30
C ASP A 214 -16.04 -7.94 3.38
N PRO A 215 -15.95 -6.65 3.01
CA PRO A 215 -15.95 -5.55 3.98
C PRO A 215 -17.24 -5.47 4.82
N ASN A 216 -18.34 -6.07 4.37
CA ASN A 216 -19.60 -6.12 5.11
C ASN A 216 -19.64 -7.26 6.14
N LEU A 217 -18.80 -8.28 5.99
CA LEU A 217 -18.75 -9.44 6.89
C LEU A 217 -17.62 -9.32 7.91
N ASP A 218 -16.43 -8.92 7.47
CA ASP A 218 -15.25 -8.81 8.31
C ASP A 218 -14.37 -7.63 7.85
N TYR A 219 -14.70 -6.46 8.38
CA TYR A 219 -14.04 -5.20 8.01
C TYR A 219 -12.56 -5.15 8.44
N ASP A 220 -12.22 -5.74 9.59
CA ASP A 220 -10.86 -5.74 10.11
C ASP A 220 -9.95 -6.60 9.22
N SER A 221 -10.38 -7.83 8.90
CA SER A 221 -9.65 -8.69 7.97
C SER A 221 -9.57 -8.09 6.56
N TYR A 222 -10.62 -7.39 6.12
CA TYR A 222 -10.58 -6.65 4.86
C TYR A 222 -9.49 -5.56 4.87
N CYS A 223 -9.42 -4.76 5.94
CA CYS A 223 -8.41 -3.71 6.08
C CYS A 223 -6.98 -4.27 6.10
N ASP A 224 -6.76 -5.36 6.84
CA ASP A 224 -5.44 -5.98 6.90
C ASP A 224 -5.04 -6.63 5.58
N ASN A 225 -5.99 -7.27 4.88
CA ASN A 225 -5.74 -7.80 3.55
C ASN A 225 -5.42 -6.69 2.54
N ASN A 226 -6.08 -5.54 2.63
CA ASN A 226 -5.77 -4.39 1.78
C ASN A 226 -4.33 -3.87 2.01
N LYS A 227 -3.84 -3.85 3.25
CA LYS A 227 -2.42 -3.52 3.54
C LYS A 227 -1.47 -4.52 2.89
N ILE A 228 -1.80 -5.82 2.94
CA ILE A 228 -1.01 -6.87 2.29
C ILE A 228 -1.03 -6.70 0.76
N ASN A 229 -2.18 -6.36 0.17
CA ASN A 229 -2.30 -6.09 -1.27
C ASN A 229 -1.45 -4.91 -1.71
N GLU A 230 -1.43 -3.82 -0.93
CA GLU A 230 -0.53 -2.69 -1.19
C GLU A 230 0.95 -3.08 -1.05
N LYS A 231 1.29 -3.95 -0.07
CA LYS A 231 2.63 -4.52 0.05
C LYS A 231 3.01 -5.36 -1.17
N ARG A 232 2.11 -6.19 -1.71
CA ARG A 232 2.35 -6.98 -2.95
C ARG A 232 2.67 -6.06 -4.13
N LYS A 233 1.91 -4.97 -4.30
CA LYS A 233 2.15 -3.98 -5.35
C LYS A 233 3.49 -3.26 -5.19
N ALA A 234 3.88 -2.96 -3.95
CA ALA A 234 5.20 -2.42 -3.64
C ALA A 234 6.32 -3.41 -3.98
N MET A 235 6.14 -4.71 -3.64
CA MET A 235 7.06 -5.79 -3.99
C MET A 235 7.20 -5.95 -5.51
N SER A 236 6.10 -5.94 -6.27
CA SER A 236 6.12 -5.97 -7.74
C SER A 236 6.99 -4.85 -8.32
N MET A 237 6.78 -3.62 -7.86
CA MET A 237 7.55 -2.48 -8.32
C MET A 237 9.03 -2.61 -7.92
N PHE A 238 9.30 -3.08 -6.71
CA PHE A 238 10.67 -3.29 -6.23
C PHE A 238 11.41 -4.33 -7.07
N ILE A 239 10.78 -5.45 -7.41
CA ILE A 239 11.35 -6.50 -8.28
C ILE A 239 11.74 -5.94 -9.66
N VAL A 240 10.85 -5.15 -10.27
CA VAL A 240 11.15 -4.50 -11.56
C VAL A 240 12.34 -3.55 -11.42
N ASN A 241 12.40 -2.77 -10.34
CA ASN A 241 13.53 -1.87 -10.10
C ASN A 241 14.84 -2.63 -9.85
N LEU A 242 14.83 -3.76 -9.15
CA LEU A 242 16.02 -4.62 -9.01
C LEU A 242 16.52 -5.11 -10.38
N MET A 243 15.61 -5.51 -11.26
CA MET A 243 15.95 -5.90 -12.63
C MET A 243 16.49 -4.71 -13.45
N ILE A 244 15.86 -3.54 -13.38
CA ILE A 244 16.34 -2.33 -14.08
C ILE A 244 17.75 -1.94 -13.64
N LYS A 245 18.10 -2.16 -12.36
CA LYS A 245 19.45 -1.90 -11.83
C LYS A 245 20.45 -3.05 -12.07
N ASP A 246 20.07 -4.07 -12.85
CA ASP A 246 20.83 -5.27 -13.21
C ASP A 246 21.24 -6.14 -12.00
N ILE A 247 20.43 -6.12 -10.93
CA ILE A 247 20.61 -6.99 -9.75
C ILE A 247 19.93 -8.34 -9.96
N LEU A 248 18.79 -8.31 -10.65
CA LEU A 248 17.97 -9.48 -10.99
C LEU A 248 17.98 -9.72 -12.49
N ARG A 249 18.04 -10.98 -12.93
CA ARG A 249 18.04 -11.31 -14.36
C ARG A 249 16.65 -11.10 -14.97
N GLU A 250 16.64 -10.73 -16.25
CA GLU A 250 15.41 -10.55 -17.01
C GLU A 250 14.55 -11.83 -17.05
N ASP A 251 15.21 -13.00 -17.20
CA ASP A 251 14.55 -14.30 -17.16
C ASP A 251 13.74 -14.53 -15.88
N GLU A 252 14.28 -14.14 -14.73
CA GLU A 252 13.63 -14.36 -13.44
C GLU A 252 12.34 -13.55 -13.31
N VAL A 253 12.31 -12.33 -13.87
CA VAL A 253 11.10 -11.50 -13.91
C VAL A 253 10.11 -12.02 -14.94
N VAL A 254 10.58 -12.48 -16.10
CA VAL A 254 9.73 -13.08 -17.12
C VAL A 254 9.05 -14.35 -16.61
N ASP A 255 9.80 -15.24 -15.96
CA ASP A 255 9.28 -16.45 -15.33
C ASP A 255 8.23 -16.13 -14.26
N LEU A 256 8.47 -15.10 -13.46
CA LEU A 256 7.53 -14.62 -12.45
C LEU A 256 6.22 -14.11 -13.07
N ILE A 257 6.29 -13.32 -14.14
CA ILE A 257 5.09 -12.81 -14.85
C ILE A 257 4.28 -13.97 -15.44
N ILE A 258 4.96 -14.91 -16.10
CA ILE A 258 4.31 -16.09 -16.70
C ILE A 258 3.66 -16.96 -15.61
N HIS A 259 4.34 -17.16 -14.48
CA HIS A 259 3.78 -17.87 -13.33
C HIS A 259 2.46 -17.24 -12.86
N PHE A 260 2.42 -15.92 -12.70
CA PHE A 260 1.20 -15.22 -12.28
C PHE A 260 0.07 -15.29 -13.32
N GLN A 261 0.41 -15.22 -14.61
CA GLN A 261 -0.56 -15.46 -15.68
C GLN A 261 -1.15 -16.87 -15.62
N ASN A 262 -0.33 -17.87 -15.29
CA ASN A 262 -0.78 -19.26 -15.11
C ASN A 262 -1.69 -19.41 -13.89
N ILE A 263 -1.40 -18.73 -12.78
CA ILE A 263 -2.29 -18.73 -11.59
C ILE A 263 -3.67 -18.16 -11.95
N ILE A 264 -3.72 -17.03 -12.67
CA ILE A 264 -5.00 -16.47 -13.14
C ILE A 264 -5.72 -17.49 -14.03
N HIS A 265 -5.02 -18.09 -14.99
CA HIS A 265 -5.62 -19.07 -15.89
C HIS A 265 -6.22 -20.26 -15.13
N GLY A 266 -5.52 -20.78 -14.11
CA GLY A 266 -6.00 -21.89 -13.28
C GLY A 266 -7.19 -21.54 -12.37
N HIS A 267 -7.42 -20.27 -12.06
CA HIS A 267 -8.49 -19.82 -11.16
C HIS A 267 -9.71 -19.22 -11.86
N ILE A 268 -9.63 -18.94 -13.16
CA ILE A 268 -10.64 -18.17 -13.90
C ILE A 268 -12.05 -18.79 -13.87
N ASP A 269 -12.12 -20.12 -13.85
CA ASP A 269 -13.37 -20.89 -13.81
C ASP A 269 -13.71 -21.45 -12.41
N THR A 270 -12.92 -21.10 -11.39
CA THR A 270 -13.15 -21.55 -10.02
C THR A 270 -14.00 -20.51 -9.28
N GLU A 271 -15.17 -20.88 -8.77
CA GLU A 271 -16.07 -19.96 -8.06
C GLU A 271 -15.40 -19.31 -6.82
N GLY A 272 -15.71 -18.04 -6.55
CA GLY A 272 -15.20 -17.31 -5.38
C GLY A 272 -13.74 -16.82 -5.49
N LYS A 273 -13.11 -16.94 -6.67
CA LYS A 273 -11.73 -16.49 -6.92
C LYS A 273 -11.62 -15.12 -7.58
N THR A 274 -12.73 -14.41 -7.79
CA THR A 274 -12.75 -13.10 -8.45
C THR A 274 -11.78 -12.09 -7.84
N GLY A 275 -11.81 -11.90 -6.52
CA GLY A 275 -10.90 -10.95 -5.88
C GLY A 275 -9.43 -11.40 -5.91
N VAL A 276 -9.17 -12.72 -5.93
CA VAL A 276 -7.81 -13.25 -6.11
C VAL A 276 -7.27 -12.87 -7.48
N ILE A 277 -8.06 -13.10 -8.53
CA ILE A 277 -7.69 -12.76 -9.91
C ILE A 277 -7.48 -11.25 -10.05
N ASP A 278 -8.35 -10.43 -9.47
CA ASP A 278 -8.22 -8.96 -9.48
C ASP A 278 -6.90 -8.50 -8.86
N GLU A 279 -6.50 -9.05 -7.71
CA GLU A 279 -5.25 -8.67 -7.06
C GLU A 279 -4.02 -9.14 -7.85
N ILE A 280 -4.05 -10.33 -8.46
CA ILE A 280 -2.95 -10.80 -9.31
C ILE A 280 -2.84 -9.94 -10.57
N ALA A 281 -3.97 -9.58 -11.20
CA ALA A 281 -4.00 -8.72 -12.38
C ALA A 281 -3.42 -7.33 -12.09
N GLU A 282 -3.66 -6.77 -10.89
CA GLU A 282 -3.04 -5.50 -10.45
C GLU A 282 -1.51 -5.61 -10.34
N ASN A 283 -0.98 -6.74 -9.86
CA ASN A 283 0.47 -6.96 -9.78
C ASN A 283 1.08 -7.20 -11.17
N ILE A 284 0.45 -8.01 -12.03
CA ILE A 284 0.86 -8.19 -13.43
C ILE A 284 0.90 -6.86 -14.16
N PHE A 285 -0.10 -5.99 -13.95
CA PHE A 285 -0.11 -4.65 -14.53
C PHE A 285 1.17 -3.89 -14.17
N ILE A 286 1.56 -3.86 -12.89
CA ILE A 286 2.78 -3.17 -12.45
C ILE A 286 4.02 -3.81 -13.08
N LEU A 287 4.14 -5.13 -13.00
CA LEU A 287 5.29 -5.88 -13.51
C LEU A 287 5.49 -5.63 -15.00
N VAL A 288 4.43 -5.76 -15.81
CA VAL A 288 4.51 -5.62 -17.27
C VAL A 288 4.74 -4.17 -17.66
N THR A 289 3.94 -3.22 -17.16
CA THR A 289 4.02 -1.81 -17.59
C THR A 289 5.31 -1.13 -17.18
N SER A 290 5.86 -1.48 -16.02
CA SER A 290 7.10 -0.89 -15.51
C SER A 290 8.35 -1.53 -16.13
N SER A 291 8.23 -2.71 -16.74
CA SER A 291 9.36 -3.44 -17.33
C SER A 291 9.46 -3.33 -18.85
N ILE A 292 8.49 -2.71 -19.55
CA ILE A 292 8.45 -2.63 -21.02
C ILE A 292 9.78 -2.15 -21.62
N SER A 293 10.39 -1.14 -21.01
CA SER A 293 11.65 -0.55 -21.50
C SER A 293 12.82 -1.53 -21.53
N LYS A 294 12.82 -2.54 -20.66
CA LYS A 294 13.89 -3.55 -20.56
C LYS A 294 13.47 -4.88 -21.19
N LEU A 295 12.28 -5.38 -20.88
CA LEU A 295 11.83 -6.71 -21.28
C LEU A 295 11.24 -6.78 -22.70
N SER A 296 10.96 -5.66 -23.37
CA SER A 296 10.40 -5.69 -24.74
C SER A 296 11.28 -6.39 -25.78
N SER A 297 12.60 -6.46 -25.53
CA SER A 297 13.57 -7.16 -26.38
C SER A 297 13.77 -8.64 -26.00
N HIS A 298 13.15 -9.10 -24.90
CA HIS A 298 13.32 -10.45 -24.41
C HIS A 298 12.62 -11.48 -25.29
N GLU A 299 13.25 -12.64 -25.54
CA GLU A 299 12.73 -13.68 -26.45
C GLU A 299 11.31 -14.15 -26.08
N ARG A 300 11.04 -14.27 -24.77
CA ARG A 300 9.76 -14.72 -24.21
C ARG A 300 8.76 -13.58 -23.98
N TRP A 301 9.08 -12.33 -24.33
CA TRP A 301 8.18 -11.19 -24.16
C TRP A 301 6.85 -11.37 -24.91
N ASN A 302 6.92 -11.92 -26.12
CA ASN A 302 5.72 -12.21 -26.93
C ASN A 302 4.75 -13.15 -26.21
N VAL A 303 5.25 -14.11 -25.42
CA VAL A 303 4.40 -15.02 -24.62
C VAL A 303 3.60 -14.23 -23.59
N ILE A 304 4.23 -13.27 -22.90
CA ILE A 304 3.57 -12.41 -21.93
C ILE A 304 2.47 -11.59 -22.61
N VAL A 305 2.80 -10.93 -23.73
CA VAL A 305 1.87 -10.08 -24.48
C VAL A 305 0.71 -10.89 -25.05
N ASP A 306 0.96 -12.10 -25.56
CA ASP A 306 -0.07 -12.99 -26.07
C ASP A 306 -1.03 -13.43 -24.97
N ASN A 307 -0.50 -13.77 -23.79
CA ASN A 307 -1.32 -14.11 -22.64
C ASN A 307 -2.18 -12.91 -22.20
N VAL A 308 -1.59 -11.70 -22.12
CA VAL A 308 -2.36 -10.47 -21.86
C VAL A 308 -3.44 -10.25 -22.92
N SER A 309 -3.13 -10.50 -24.20
CA SER A 309 -4.10 -10.38 -25.30
C SER A 309 -5.25 -11.35 -25.16
N LYS A 310 -4.98 -12.61 -24.80
CA LYS A 310 -6.01 -13.61 -24.53
C LYS A 310 -6.90 -13.15 -23.39
N PHE A 311 -6.33 -12.78 -22.24
CA PHE A 311 -7.10 -12.32 -21.08
C PHE A 311 -7.94 -11.08 -21.39
N SER A 312 -7.44 -10.14 -22.18
CA SER A 312 -8.19 -8.93 -22.54
C SER A 312 -9.44 -9.21 -23.39
N LYS A 313 -9.51 -10.38 -24.06
CA LYS A 313 -10.63 -10.77 -24.93
C LYS A 313 -11.65 -11.66 -24.23
N LEU A 314 -11.33 -12.18 -23.05
CA LEU A 314 -12.24 -13.05 -22.30
C LEU A 314 -13.45 -12.26 -21.81
N LYS A 315 -14.62 -12.91 -21.79
CA LYS A 315 -15.85 -12.29 -21.31
C LYS A 315 -16.17 -12.77 -19.91
N SER A 316 -16.48 -11.85 -19.01
CA SER A 316 -16.92 -12.12 -17.63
C SER A 316 -18.17 -13.01 -17.53
N LYS A 317 -18.93 -13.15 -18.63
CA LYS A 317 -20.10 -14.02 -18.70
C LYS A 317 -19.74 -15.49 -18.93
N GLU A 318 -18.57 -15.75 -19.50
CA GLU A 318 -18.10 -17.08 -19.89
C GLU A 318 -17.25 -17.73 -18.80
N HIS A 319 -16.68 -16.92 -17.90
CA HIS A 319 -15.82 -17.37 -16.80
C HIS A 319 -16.30 -16.84 -15.46
N VAL A 320 -16.57 -17.75 -14.51
CA VAL A 320 -17.25 -17.45 -13.24
C VAL A 320 -16.49 -16.45 -12.37
N SER A 321 -15.15 -16.51 -12.37
CA SER A 321 -14.32 -15.64 -11.53
C SER A 321 -13.66 -14.50 -12.30
N LEU A 322 -13.86 -14.37 -13.61
CA LEU A 322 -13.32 -13.24 -14.35
C LEU A 322 -14.18 -11.99 -14.11
N SER A 323 -13.59 -10.98 -13.48
CA SER A 323 -14.23 -9.67 -13.36
C SER A 323 -13.97 -8.82 -14.60
N SER A 324 -14.88 -7.87 -14.87
CA SER A 324 -14.63 -6.84 -15.89
C SER A 324 -13.40 -5.98 -15.53
N ARG A 325 -13.15 -5.75 -14.24
CA ARG A 325 -11.99 -4.99 -13.76
C ARG A 325 -10.67 -5.64 -14.20
N SER A 326 -10.55 -6.96 -14.01
CA SER A 326 -9.39 -7.72 -14.47
C SER A 326 -9.23 -7.68 -15.99
N ALA A 327 -10.31 -7.84 -16.74
CA ALA A 327 -10.27 -7.77 -18.21
C ALA A 327 -9.82 -6.37 -18.71
N PHE A 328 -10.40 -5.30 -18.15
CA PHE A 328 -9.99 -3.92 -18.47
C PHE A 328 -8.53 -3.66 -18.10
N LYS A 329 -8.06 -4.21 -16.99
CA LYS A 329 -6.65 -4.09 -16.62
C LYS A 329 -5.71 -4.64 -17.70
N HIS A 330 -6.05 -5.79 -18.27
CA HIS A 330 -5.27 -6.37 -19.37
C HIS A 330 -5.39 -5.56 -20.66
N MET A 331 -6.54 -4.91 -20.91
CA MET A 331 -6.67 -3.95 -22.02
C MET A 331 -5.74 -2.73 -21.82
N ASP A 332 -5.69 -2.19 -20.60
CA ASP A 332 -4.82 -1.06 -20.27
C ASP A 332 -3.34 -1.41 -20.49
N ILE A 333 -2.92 -2.63 -20.16
CA ILE A 333 -1.55 -3.13 -20.42
C ILE A 333 -1.25 -3.09 -21.93
N LEU A 334 -2.17 -3.59 -22.77
CA LEU A 334 -1.98 -3.60 -24.23
C LEU A 334 -1.91 -2.19 -24.80
N ASP A 335 -2.73 -1.28 -24.29
CA ASP A 335 -2.74 0.11 -24.76
C ASP A 335 -1.46 0.83 -24.37
N ILE A 336 -0.91 0.59 -23.17
CA ILE A 336 0.40 1.09 -22.77
C ILE A 336 1.49 0.50 -23.66
N TYR A 337 1.48 -0.82 -23.90
CA TYR A 337 2.43 -1.48 -24.77
C TYR A 337 2.44 -0.90 -26.19
N ARG A 338 1.27 -0.72 -26.81
CA ARG A 338 1.13 -0.10 -28.14
C ARG A 338 1.71 1.32 -28.18
N LYS A 339 1.43 2.14 -27.16
CA LYS A 339 1.97 3.51 -27.05
C LYS A 339 3.50 3.51 -26.93
N SER A 340 4.07 2.56 -26.19
CA SER A 340 5.51 2.41 -26.06
C SER A 340 6.19 2.01 -27.37
N GLN A 341 5.58 1.11 -28.17
CA GLN A 341 6.10 0.74 -29.49
C GLN A 341 6.12 1.94 -30.45
N ILE A 342 5.02 2.70 -30.52
CA ILE A 342 4.92 3.91 -31.36
C ILE A 342 6.00 4.95 -30.97
N SER A 343 6.30 5.08 -29.67
CA SER A 343 7.31 6.02 -29.19
C SER A 343 8.75 5.58 -29.55
N GLN A 344 9.01 4.27 -29.60
CA GLN A 344 10.30 3.72 -30.04
C GLN A 344 10.51 3.92 -31.54
N ASP A 345 9.47 3.71 -32.36
CA ASP A 345 9.55 3.90 -33.82
C ASP A 345 9.83 5.37 -34.20
N ILE A 346 9.16 6.33 -33.56
CA ILE A 346 9.39 7.77 -33.78
C ILE A 346 10.81 8.18 -33.39
N SER A 347 11.37 7.58 -32.33
CA SER A 347 12.73 7.87 -31.87
C SER A 347 13.80 7.33 -32.83
N ASN A 348 13.53 6.19 -33.48
CA ASN A 348 14.42 5.58 -34.46
C ASN A 348 14.35 6.25 -35.84
N GLU A 349 13.23 6.85 -36.23
CA GLU A 349 13.12 7.65 -37.47
C GLU A 349 13.74 9.06 -37.35
N SER A 350 14.01 9.52 -36.12
CA SER A 350 14.57 10.86 -35.84
C SER A 350 16.10 10.86 -35.66
N ALA A 351 16.74 9.69 -35.69
CA ALA A 351 18.19 9.48 -35.58
C ALA A 351 18.74 9.00 -36.92
#